data_AF-A4BZZ5-F1
#
_entry.id   AF-A4BZZ5-F1
#
_cell.length_a   1.000
_cell.length_b   1.000
_cell.length_c   1.000
_cell.angle_alpha   90.00
_cell.angle_beta   90.00
_cell.angle_gamma   90.00
#
_symmetry.space_group_name_H-M   'P 1'
#
loop_
_entity.id
_entity.type
_entity.pdbx_description
1 polymer ?
#
loop_
_entity_poly.entity_id
_entity_poly.type
_entity_poly.pdbx_seq_one_letter_code
_entity_poly.pdbx_strand_id
1 'polypeptide(L)'
;MKNLCLTIFCLISLNFVGQNIAQDWKIDSILNTTATSLPRLVASQVFSLEDGKFEFSAVGEDSVTSGTYIKQQNLLILHHQKPKEELRYFNIISFEPARLVISEGAVTYYFSLQKALDSKLSENKEDLLVPMATLKKPLLDAEEAQIIPSSNFTFTSFWRGVLGMFSLIVIAFLFSANRRAINWKRVAIGLSLQIVIAVGVLKISLIQNAFELVGKLFIEILEYTKAGSSFLFAGLISDMDSFGYIFAFQVLPTIIFFSALTSLLFYLGVIQWIVKVLAIVLSKFLGISGMESLSVAGNIFLGQTEAPLLIKAYLEKMNKSEMLLVMIGGMATVAGAVLAAYIGFLGGGDKELELVFAKHLLAASVMAAPGAIVISKILYPQTEDVNTDVTVSQEKIGSNILDAVANGTTEGLRLAVNVGAMLLVFVAVIAMLNGGLDLIGSLTHLNEVIASNTTYDRLSIEFILGYAFAPLMWLIGVPTVDMTLMGQLLGIKLAASEFVGYIQLAELKDVASATHLAYNKSIIMATYMLCGFANFASIGIQIGGIGSLAPGQRKTLSEFGMKALIGGTVASLMSATIAGMIIG
;
A
#
# COMPACT_ATOMS: atom_id res chain seq x y z
N MET A 1 9.92 48.22 10.22
CA MET A 1 9.58 47.14 11.17
C MET A 1 9.02 45.87 10.49
N LYS A 2 9.40 45.55 9.23
CA LYS A 2 8.94 44.33 8.52
C LYS A 2 10.03 43.28 8.27
N ASN A 3 11.30 43.60 8.55
CA ASN A 3 12.43 42.68 8.34
C ASN A 3 13.06 42.17 9.64
N LEU A 4 12.48 42.49 10.81
CA LEU A 4 13.00 42.03 12.11
C LEU A 4 12.37 40.70 12.56
N CYS A 5 11.16 40.37 12.10
CA CYS A 5 10.52 39.08 12.41
C CYS A 5 11.12 37.90 11.63
N LEU A 6 11.75 38.14 10.47
CA LEU A 6 12.40 37.06 9.70
C LEU A 6 13.78 36.68 10.28
N THR A 7 14.45 37.60 10.98
CA THR A 7 15.76 37.34 11.58
C THR A 7 15.66 36.69 12.96
N ILE A 8 14.55 36.90 13.68
CA ILE A 8 14.30 36.26 14.98
C ILE A 8 13.83 34.80 14.82
N PHE A 9 13.29 34.41 13.66
CA PHE A 9 12.87 33.03 13.39
C PHE A 9 14.04 32.09 13.05
N CYS A 10 15.24 32.62 12.75
CA CYS A 10 16.45 31.82 12.46
C CYS A 10 17.36 31.55 13.67
N LEU A 11 17.00 31.99 14.89
CA LEU A 11 17.88 31.91 16.07
C LEU A 11 17.31 31.13 17.26
N ILE A 12 16.19 30.42 17.09
CA ILE A 12 15.71 29.49 18.11
C ILE A 12 16.11 28.08 17.71
N SER A 13 17.38 27.74 17.91
CA SER A 13 17.79 26.35 18.13
C SER A 13 17.23 25.92 19.48
N LEU A 14 15.99 25.42 19.46
CA LEU A 14 15.48 24.59 20.54
C LEU A 14 16.39 23.36 20.60
N ASN A 15 17.23 23.30 21.63
CA ASN A 15 17.86 22.07 22.06
C ASN A 15 16.72 21.12 22.46
N PHE A 16 16.27 20.29 21.52
CA PHE A 16 15.60 19.05 21.87
C PHE A 16 16.63 18.25 22.67
N VAL A 17 16.42 18.14 23.98
CA VAL A 17 17.04 17.09 24.78
C VAL A 17 16.43 15.79 24.25
N GLY A 18 17.08 15.20 23.25
CA GLY A 18 16.75 13.86 22.81
C GLY A 18 16.88 12.94 24.02
N GLN A 19 15.83 12.18 24.33
CA GLN A 19 15.93 11.12 25.32
C GLN A 19 16.97 10.12 24.81
N ASN A 20 18.13 10.10 25.45
CA ASN A 20 19.23 9.24 25.06
C ASN A 20 19.06 7.90 25.77
N ILE A 21 19.13 6.80 25.01
CA ILE A 21 19.13 5.43 25.57
C ILE A 21 20.46 5.14 26.30
N ALA A 22 21.47 5.98 26.08
CA ALA A 22 22.79 5.89 26.69
C ALA A 22 22.71 6.14 28.20
N GLN A 23 22.67 5.05 28.97
CA GLN A 23 22.73 5.02 30.42
C GLN A 23 22.94 3.58 30.91
N ASP A 24 23.19 3.42 32.21
CA ASP A 24 23.29 2.12 32.86
C ASP A 24 21.91 1.56 33.20
N TRP A 25 21.60 0.44 32.58
CA TRP A 25 20.36 -0.31 32.74
C TRP A 25 20.60 -1.54 33.60
N LYS A 26 19.72 -1.76 34.57
CA LYS A 26 19.66 -3.00 35.34
C LYS A 26 18.62 -3.93 34.76
N ILE A 27 18.97 -5.20 34.55
CA ILE A 27 18.02 -6.21 34.05
C ILE A 27 17.08 -6.61 35.19
N ASP A 28 15.79 -6.37 35.00
CA ASP A 28 14.74 -6.74 35.95
C ASP A 28 14.26 -8.18 35.72
N SER A 29 14.01 -8.56 34.47
CA SER A 29 13.56 -9.91 34.09
C SER A 29 13.72 -10.20 32.59
N ILE A 30 13.72 -11.49 32.23
CA ILE A 30 13.75 -12.00 30.85
C ILE A 30 12.61 -13.02 30.72
N LEU A 31 11.75 -12.86 29.71
CA LEU A 31 10.58 -13.73 29.48
C LEU A 31 10.62 -14.32 28.07
N ASN A 32 10.23 -15.59 27.90
CA ASN A 32 10.08 -16.30 26.61
C ASN A 32 8.64 -16.82 26.49
N THR A 33 7.98 -16.65 25.34
CA THR A 33 6.56 -17.00 25.13
C THR A 33 6.26 -18.52 25.06
N THR A 34 7.28 -19.39 24.99
CA THR A 34 7.09 -20.86 24.99
C THR A 34 7.56 -21.53 26.28
N ALA A 35 6.73 -21.44 27.31
CA ALA A 35 6.73 -22.20 28.58
C ALA A 35 7.91 -22.04 29.59
N THR A 36 7.50 -21.75 30.83
CA THR A 36 8.11 -22.06 32.15
C THR A 36 9.62 -21.86 32.33
N SER A 37 9.96 -20.65 32.77
CA SER A 37 11.09 -20.26 33.65
C SER A 37 12.39 -21.08 33.59
N LEU A 38 13.49 -20.45 33.16
CA LEU A 38 14.87 -20.85 33.47
C LEU A 38 15.81 -19.62 33.42
N PRO A 39 16.94 -19.62 34.15
CA PRO A 39 17.13 -19.89 35.58
C PRO A 39 17.13 -18.58 36.39
N ARG A 40 17.14 -18.73 37.73
CA ARG A 40 17.41 -17.66 38.72
C ARG A 40 18.49 -16.69 38.20
N LEU A 41 18.14 -15.43 37.96
CA LEU A 41 19.12 -14.36 37.76
C LEU A 41 19.89 -14.20 39.08
N VAL A 42 21.09 -14.78 39.12
CA VAL A 42 22.06 -14.56 40.19
C VAL A 42 22.78 -13.25 39.89
N ALA A 43 22.76 -12.34 40.87
CA ALA A 43 23.56 -11.12 40.99
C ALA A 43 23.51 -10.12 39.80
N SER A 44 22.71 -9.05 39.97
CA SER A 44 22.87 -7.71 39.37
C SER A 44 23.70 -7.65 38.08
N GLN A 45 23.07 -7.94 36.95
CA GLN A 45 23.67 -7.70 35.63
C GLN A 45 23.40 -6.26 35.20
N VAL A 46 24.45 -5.57 34.77
CA VAL A 46 24.39 -4.19 34.29
C VAL A 46 24.61 -4.21 32.79
N PHE A 47 23.67 -3.59 32.07
CA PHE A 47 23.73 -3.33 30.64
C PHE A 47 24.00 -1.83 30.45
N SER A 48 25.24 -1.49 30.12
CA SER A 48 25.66 -0.11 29.91
C SER A 48 25.60 0.23 28.43
N LEU A 49 25.01 1.38 28.10
CA LEU A 49 25.00 1.97 26.78
C LEU A 49 25.63 3.36 26.88
N GLU A 50 26.75 3.60 26.20
CA GLU A 50 27.40 4.91 26.20
C GLU A 50 28.13 5.13 24.87
N ASP A 51 27.94 6.30 24.25
CA ASP A 51 28.65 6.74 23.05
C ASP A 51 28.73 5.69 21.92
N GLY A 52 27.64 4.96 21.67
CA GLY A 52 27.58 3.94 20.62
C GLY A 52 28.28 2.62 20.95
N LYS A 53 28.69 2.41 22.20
CA LYS A 53 29.22 1.16 22.73
C LYS A 53 28.31 0.57 23.78
N PHE A 54 28.20 -0.76 23.78
CA PHE A 54 27.49 -1.47 24.84
C PHE A 54 28.44 -2.39 25.58
N GLU A 55 28.22 -2.50 26.88
CA GLU A 55 28.87 -3.47 27.74
C GLU A 55 27.82 -4.21 28.57
N PHE A 56 27.97 -5.52 28.63
CA PHE A 56 27.13 -6.40 29.39
C PHE A 56 28.00 -7.16 30.39
N SER A 57 27.82 -6.88 31.68
CA SER A 57 28.59 -7.47 32.77
C SER A 57 27.68 -8.00 33.88
N ALA A 58 28.04 -9.16 34.45
CA ALA A 58 27.54 -9.58 35.74
C ALA A 58 28.42 -8.92 36.82
N VAL A 59 27.83 -8.32 37.84
CA VAL A 59 28.61 -7.71 38.95
C VAL A 59 29.46 -8.79 39.61
N GLY A 60 30.78 -8.70 39.42
CA GLY A 60 31.77 -9.59 40.06
C GLY A 60 32.37 -10.69 39.18
N GLU A 61 32.11 -10.74 37.86
CA GLU A 61 32.75 -11.68 36.93
C GLU A 61 33.59 -10.97 35.84
N ASP A 62 34.73 -11.55 35.46
CA ASP A 62 35.68 -11.00 34.47
C ASP A 62 35.24 -11.17 32.99
N SER A 63 34.12 -11.84 32.73
CA SER A 63 33.60 -12.08 31.37
C SER A 63 32.61 -11.00 30.94
N VAL A 64 33.13 -9.93 30.35
CA VAL A 64 32.32 -8.85 29.76
C VAL A 64 31.99 -9.17 28.30
N THR A 65 30.71 -9.16 27.95
CA THR A 65 30.27 -9.15 26.55
C THR A 65 30.19 -7.70 26.11
N SER A 66 30.88 -7.32 25.03
CA SER A 66 30.94 -5.92 24.59
C SER A 66 30.96 -5.78 23.09
N GLY A 67 30.61 -4.58 22.64
CA GLY A 67 30.49 -4.28 21.22
C GLY A 67 29.99 -2.86 20.96
N THR A 68 29.52 -2.61 19.75
CA THR A 68 28.92 -1.32 19.36
C THR A 68 27.40 -1.46 19.25
N TYR A 69 26.68 -0.36 19.44
CA TYR A 69 25.24 -0.33 19.23
C TYR A 69 24.80 0.81 18.32
N ILE A 70 23.73 0.57 17.58
CA ILE A 70 23.06 1.57 16.75
C ILE A 70 21.59 1.59 17.14
N LYS A 71 21.06 2.77 17.45
CA LYS A 71 19.62 2.98 17.66
C LYS A 71 19.03 3.70 16.45
N GLN A 72 18.05 3.08 15.79
CA GLN A 72 17.24 3.71 14.75
C GLN A 72 15.77 3.62 15.13
N GLN A 73 15.16 4.75 15.54
CA GLN A 73 13.77 4.80 16.01
C GLN A 73 13.50 3.75 17.12
N ASN A 74 12.77 2.67 16.79
CA ASN A 74 12.41 1.57 17.68
C ASN A 74 13.28 0.32 17.48
N LEU A 75 14.36 0.39 16.70
CA LEU A 75 15.30 -0.70 16.52
C LEU A 75 16.62 -0.39 17.25
N LEU A 76 17.07 -1.35 18.05
CA LEU A 76 18.38 -1.36 18.71
C LEU A 76 19.19 -2.52 18.14
N ILE A 77 20.28 -2.21 17.45
CA ILE A 77 21.18 -3.20 16.87
C ILE A 77 22.42 -3.28 17.76
N LEU A 78 22.76 -4.48 18.23
CA LEU A 78 23.98 -4.75 18.98
C LEU A 78 24.96 -5.54 18.10
N HIS A 79 26.12 -4.97 17.81
CA HIS A 79 27.25 -5.66 17.18
C HIS A 79 28.17 -6.17 18.26
N HIS A 80 27.97 -7.42 18.69
CA HIS A 80 28.85 -8.10 19.63
C HIS A 80 30.22 -8.28 19.00
N GLN A 81 31.28 -7.86 19.71
CA GLN A 81 32.67 -8.01 19.28
C GLN A 81 33.43 -9.01 20.16
N LYS A 82 32.99 -9.21 21.41
CA LYS A 82 33.50 -10.22 22.35
C LYS A 82 32.32 -10.90 23.07
N PRO A 83 32.34 -12.24 23.29
CA PRO A 83 33.39 -13.21 22.96
C PRO A 83 33.36 -13.73 21.51
N LYS A 84 32.29 -13.44 20.75
CA LYS A 84 32.12 -13.84 19.36
C LYS A 84 31.50 -12.68 18.58
N GLU A 85 31.93 -12.51 17.33
CA GLU A 85 31.36 -11.50 16.45
C GLU A 85 29.96 -11.92 15.99
N GLU A 86 28.95 -11.12 16.35
CA GLU A 86 27.54 -11.44 16.10
C GLU A 86 26.70 -10.15 16.08
N LEU A 87 25.75 -10.06 15.14
CA LEU A 87 24.78 -8.98 15.08
C LEU A 87 23.45 -9.45 15.67
N ARG A 88 22.93 -8.70 16.64
CA ARG A 88 21.65 -8.97 17.28
C ARG A 88 20.73 -7.76 17.13
N TYR A 89 19.47 -8.04 16.80
CA TYR A 89 18.46 -7.04 16.49
C TYR A 89 17.39 -7.06 17.57
N PHE A 90 17.21 -5.93 18.25
CA PHE A 90 16.25 -5.78 19.33
C PHE A 90 15.22 -4.71 18.98
N ASN A 91 13.94 -5.06 19.04
CA ASN A 91 12.86 -4.10 18.92
C ASN A 91 12.61 -3.45 20.29
N ILE A 92 12.71 -2.13 20.35
CA ILE A 92 12.34 -1.31 21.50
C ILE A 92 10.81 -1.27 21.56
N ILE A 93 10.23 -1.98 22.51
CA ILE A 93 8.79 -2.05 22.76
C ILE A 93 8.32 -0.82 23.52
N SER A 94 9.10 -0.37 24.51
CA SER A 94 8.81 0.82 25.30
C SER A 94 10.12 1.44 25.80
N PHE A 95 10.19 2.77 25.78
CA PHE A 95 11.33 3.53 26.27
C PHE A 95 10.83 4.76 27.02
N GLU A 96 10.97 4.70 28.35
CA GLU A 96 10.65 5.77 29.30
C GLU A 96 11.94 6.16 30.06
N PRO A 97 12.00 7.33 30.72
CA PRO A 97 13.22 7.80 31.40
C PRO A 97 13.83 6.81 32.41
N ALA A 98 12.99 5.95 33.01
CA ALA A 98 13.41 4.98 34.03
C ALA A 98 13.20 3.52 33.63
N ARG A 99 12.68 3.24 32.42
CA ARG A 99 12.32 1.90 31.96
C ARG A 99 12.63 1.70 30.49
N LEU A 100 13.22 0.57 30.16
CA LEU A 100 13.45 0.13 28.79
C LEU A 100 12.93 -1.30 28.64
N VAL A 101 12.15 -1.53 27.60
CA VAL A 101 11.65 -2.87 27.23
C VAL A 101 12.06 -3.12 25.80
N ILE A 102 12.83 -4.19 25.57
CA ILE A 102 13.26 -4.60 24.24
C ILE A 102 12.92 -6.07 24.00
N SER A 103 12.78 -6.47 22.74
CA SER A 103 12.53 -7.86 22.35
C SER A 103 13.41 -8.31 21.20
N GLU A 104 13.75 -9.59 21.21
CA GLU A 104 14.42 -10.28 20.10
C GLU A 104 13.65 -11.58 19.85
N GLY A 105 12.97 -11.66 18.70
CA GLY A 105 12.06 -12.76 18.40
C GLY A 105 10.98 -12.94 19.48
N ALA A 106 10.98 -14.08 20.15
CA ALA A 106 10.02 -14.46 21.19
C ALA A 106 10.46 -14.09 22.63
N VAL A 107 11.62 -13.46 22.80
CA VAL A 107 12.20 -13.14 24.11
C VAL A 107 12.10 -11.65 24.39
N THR A 108 11.54 -11.29 25.54
CA THR A 108 11.38 -9.90 26.01
C THR A 108 12.24 -9.64 27.24
N TYR A 109 12.96 -8.53 27.21
CA TYR A 109 13.89 -8.08 28.25
C TYR A 109 13.35 -6.79 28.90
N TYR A 110 13.33 -6.77 30.23
CA TYR A 110 12.89 -5.62 31.02
C TYR A 110 14.07 -5.00 31.76
N PHE A 111 14.20 -3.68 31.64
CA PHE A 111 15.27 -2.91 32.25
C PHE A 111 14.74 -1.74 33.07
N SER A 112 15.42 -1.47 34.19
CA SER A 112 15.20 -0.29 35.02
C SER A 112 16.47 0.54 35.18
N LEU A 113 16.31 1.84 35.44
CA LEU A 113 17.43 2.75 35.67
C LEU A 113 18.17 2.40 36.98
N GLN A 114 19.49 2.19 36.90
CA GLN A 114 20.35 1.85 38.05
C GLN A 114 20.21 2.86 39.22
N LYS A 115 20.10 4.16 38.90
CA LYS A 115 20.01 5.25 39.88
C LYS A 115 18.70 5.27 40.70
N ALA A 116 17.69 4.49 40.30
CA ALA A 116 16.39 4.44 40.97
C ALA A 116 16.36 3.51 42.21
N LEU A 117 17.45 2.78 42.49
CA LEU A 117 17.53 1.89 43.65
C LEU A 117 18.45 2.41 44.78
N ASP A 118 19.48 3.21 44.47
CA ASP A 118 20.39 3.74 45.48
C ASP A 118 19.71 4.75 46.42
N SER A 119 18.65 5.41 45.96
CA SER A 119 17.81 6.28 46.81
C SER A 119 16.83 5.52 47.72
N LYS A 120 16.63 4.21 47.50
CA LYS A 120 15.77 3.34 48.32
C LYS A 120 16.53 2.40 49.24
N LEU A 121 17.88 2.43 49.21
CA LEU A 121 18.73 1.60 50.07
C LEU A 121 19.22 2.31 51.35
N SER A 122 18.78 3.55 51.62
CA SER A 122 19.17 4.30 52.83
C SER A 122 18.08 4.49 53.89
N GLU A 123 16.86 3.97 53.74
CA GLU A 123 15.87 3.99 54.83
C GLU A 123 15.16 2.65 55.02
N ASN A 124 15.39 2.10 56.22
CA ASN A 124 14.65 1.06 56.94
C ASN A 124 14.67 -0.38 56.42
N LYS A 125 15.20 -1.24 57.30
CA LYS A 125 15.55 -2.65 57.10
C LYS A 125 14.52 -3.64 57.67
N GLU A 126 13.29 -3.20 57.91
CA GLU A 126 12.21 -4.03 58.47
C GLU A 126 10.91 -3.74 57.73
N ASP A 127 10.69 -4.43 56.61
CA ASP A 127 9.37 -4.83 56.10
C ASP A 127 9.55 -5.56 54.76
N LEU A 128 9.98 -6.82 54.83
CA LEU A 128 10.08 -7.73 53.68
C LEU A 128 9.20 -8.97 53.88
N LEU A 129 7.90 -8.75 54.07
CA LEU A 129 6.87 -9.76 53.85
C LEU A 129 5.58 -9.07 53.35
N VAL A 130 5.48 -8.80 52.06
CA VAL A 130 4.19 -8.47 51.42
C VAL A 130 3.65 -9.74 50.76
N PRO A 131 2.44 -10.23 51.13
CA PRO A 131 1.85 -11.42 50.54
C PRO A 131 1.59 -11.27 49.04
N MET A 132 1.82 -12.36 48.32
CA MET A 132 1.70 -12.50 46.86
C MET A 132 0.23 -12.50 46.37
N ALA A 133 -0.60 -11.54 46.80
CA ALA A 133 -2.05 -11.57 46.55
C ALA A 133 -2.69 -10.22 46.13
N THR A 134 -1.91 -9.18 45.84
CA THR A 134 -2.47 -7.86 45.43
C THR A 134 -1.71 -7.23 44.26
N LEU A 135 -1.47 -8.01 43.21
CA LEU A 135 -1.35 -7.46 41.85
C LEU A 135 -2.71 -7.62 41.17
N LYS A 136 -3.57 -6.62 41.34
CA LYS A 136 -4.73 -6.45 40.46
C LYS A 136 -4.19 -6.19 39.06
N LYS A 137 -4.31 -7.21 38.20
CA LYS A 137 -4.15 -7.18 36.74
C LYS A 137 -4.77 -5.88 36.19
N PRO A 138 -3.99 -4.89 35.71
CA PRO A 138 -4.54 -3.92 34.78
C PRO A 138 -4.78 -4.69 33.47
N LEU A 139 -6.03 -4.71 33.04
CA LEU A 139 -6.44 -5.25 31.76
C LEU A 139 -5.67 -4.57 30.63
N LEU A 140 -4.90 -5.34 29.88
CA LEU A 140 -4.99 -5.46 28.42
C LEU A 140 -4.10 -6.66 28.05
N ASP A 141 -4.74 -7.69 27.53
CA ASP A 141 -4.07 -8.88 27.04
C ASP A 141 -3.22 -8.47 25.83
N ALA A 142 -1.89 -8.40 26.02
CA ALA A 142 -0.96 -8.44 24.90
C ALA A 142 -0.94 -9.89 24.37
N GLU A 143 -1.98 -10.25 23.62
CA GLU A 143 -1.84 -11.29 22.61
C GLU A 143 -0.66 -10.88 21.72
N GLU A 144 0.22 -11.83 21.38
CA GLU A 144 1.26 -11.62 20.37
C GLU A 144 0.63 -10.85 19.20
N ALA A 145 1.17 -9.67 18.85
CA ALA A 145 0.63 -8.82 17.78
C ALA A 145 0.85 -9.50 16.42
N GLN A 146 0.05 -10.54 16.15
CA GLN A 146 0.03 -11.29 14.92
C GLN A 146 -1.14 -10.80 14.08
N ILE A 147 -0.91 -10.65 12.77
CA ILE A 147 -1.99 -10.35 11.83
C ILE A 147 -2.97 -11.52 11.83
N ILE A 148 -4.24 -11.21 12.12
CA ILE A 148 -5.30 -12.21 12.15
C ILE A 148 -5.47 -12.76 10.72
N PRO A 149 -5.28 -14.08 10.51
CA PRO A 149 -5.34 -14.67 9.19
C PRO A 149 -6.75 -14.57 8.60
N SER A 150 -6.82 -14.51 7.27
CA SER A 150 -8.11 -14.53 6.55
C SER A 150 -8.87 -15.82 6.87
N SER A 151 -10.17 -15.69 7.14
CA SER A 151 -11.01 -16.83 7.46
C SER A 151 -11.60 -17.46 6.20
N ASN A 152 -12.26 -18.61 6.32
CA ASN A 152 -13.06 -19.10 5.19
C ASN A 152 -14.36 -18.30 5.06
N PHE A 153 -15.00 -18.39 3.90
CA PHE A 153 -16.27 -17.71 3.64
C PHE A 153 -17.28 -17.95 4.78
N THR A 154 -17.82 -16.88 5.35
CA THR A 154 -18.81 -16.92 6.43
C THR A 154 -20.11 -16.24 6.00
N PHE A 155 -21.21 -16.53 6.70
CA PHE A 155 -22.45 -15.79 6.49
C PHE A 155 -22.27 -14.28 6.77
N THR A 156 -21.44 -13.93 7.75
CA THR A 156 -21.10 -12.55 8.07
C THR A 156 -20.36 -11.87 6.93
N SER A 157 -19.35 -12.52 6.35
CA SER A 157 -18.61 -11.97 5.20
C SER A 157 -19.52 -11.82 3.98
N PHE A 158 -20.44 -12.77 3.77
CA PHE A 158 -21.42 -12.75 2.70
C PHE A 158 -22.36 -11.54 2.77
N TRP A 159 -23.13 -11.38 3.86
CA TRP A 159 -24.11 -10.31 3.92
C TRP A 159 -23.45 -8.92 3.92
N ARG A 160 -22.27 -8.78 4.53
CA ARG A 160 -21.48 -7.55 4.49
C ARG A 160 -20.98 -7.25 3.07
N GLY A 161 -20.52 -8.27 2.34
CA GLY A 161 -20.16 -8.14 0.93
C GLY A 161 -21.34 -7.70 0.07
N VAL A 162 -22.51 -8.31 0.25
CA VAL A 162 -23.75 -7.92 -0.45
C VAL A 162 -24.16 -6.48 -0.12
N LEU A 163 -24.09 -6.09 1.15
CA LEU A 163 -24.33 -4.70 1.57
C LEU A 163 -23.37 -3.74 0.89
N GLY A 164 -22.07 -4.05 0.89
CA GLY A 164 -21.05 -3.24 0.22
C GLY A 164 -21.30 -3.07 -1.27
N MET A 165 -21.57 -4.17 -1.98
CA MET A 165 -21.89 -4.14 -3.41
C MET A 165 -23.15 -3.30 -3.67
N PHE A 166 -24.19 -3.46 -2.85
CA PHE A 166 -25.39 -2.65 -2.93
C PHE A 166 -25.10 -1.16 -2.70
N SER A 167 -24.34 -0.80 -1.66
CA SER A 167 -23.95 0.57 -1.36
C SER A 167 -23.17 1.21 -2.51
N LEU A 168 -22.23 0.50 -3.11
CA LEU A 168 -21.43 0.97 -4.25
C LEU A 168 -22.29 1.19 -5.52
N ILE A 169 -23.25 0.28 -5.78
CA ILE A 169 -24.23 0.46 -6.87
C ILE A 169 -25.12 1.67 -6.60
N VAL A 170 -25.56 1.87 -5.35
CA VAL A 170 -26.35 3.04 -4.95
C VAL A 170 -25.56 4.33 -5.17
N ILE A 171 -24.28 4.38 -4.80
CA ILE A 171 -23.41 5.54 -5.08
C ILE A 171 -23.39 5.83 -6.58
N ALA A 172 -23.11 4.84 -7.42
CA ALA A 172 -23.11 5.03 -8.87
C ALA A 172 -24.48 5.45 -9.42
N PHE A 173 -25.57 4.89 -8.88
CA PHE A 173 -26.94 5.23 -9.27
C PHE A 173 -27.30 6.69 -8.92
N LEU A 174 -26.85 7.19 -7.76
CA LEU A 174 -27.09 8.57 -7.34
C LEU A 174 -26.45 9.57 -8.30
N PHE A 175 -25.24 9.27 -8.79
CA PHE A 175 -24.50 10.10 -9.77
C PHE A 175 -24.81 9.78 -11.25
N SER A 176 -25.79 8.91 -11.52
CA SER A 176 -26.20 8.55 -12.88
C SER A 176 -26.80 9.72 -13.65
N ALA A 177 -26.40 9.87 -14.92
CA ALA A 177 -26.96 10.88 -15.82
C ALA A 177 -28.42 10.57 -16.23
N ASN A 178 -28.80 9.30 -16.28
CA ASN A 178 -30.15 8.88 -16.67
C ASN A 178 -30.54 7.56 -16.01
N ARG A 179 -31.10 7.63 -14.80
CA ARG A 179 -31.46 6.47 -13.97
C ARG A 179 -32.45 5.50 -14.64
N ARG A 180 -33.28 5.98 -15.58
CA ARG A 180 -34.29 5.18 -16.28
C ARG A 180 -33.71 4.37 -17.43
N ALA A 181 -32.58 4.80 -17.99
CA ALA A 181 -31.93 4.13 -19.12
C ALA A 181 -30.94 3.02 -18.67
N ILE A 182 -30.77 2.80 -17.37
CA ILE A 182 -29.85 1.78 -16.85
C ILE A 182 -30.35 0.39 -17.26
N ASN A 183 -29.53 -0.34 -18.02
CA ASN A 183 -29.81 -1.72 -18.36
C ASN A 183 -29.38 -2.67 -17.24
N TRP A 184 -30.29 -2.95 -16.31
CA TRP A 184 -30.03 -3.80 -15.15
C TRP A 184 -29.64 -5.24 -15.49
N LYS A 185 -30.07 -5.76 -16.66
CA LYS A 185 -29.64 -7.06 -17.14
C LYS A 185 -28.13 -7.07 -17.43
N ARG A 186 -27.60 -6.05 -18.10
CA ARG A 186 -26.16 -5.91 -18.38
C ARG A 186 -25.36 -5.69 -17.09
N VAL A 187 -25.89 -4.89 -16.17
CA VAL A 187 -25.30 -4.70 -14.83
C VAL A 187 -25.18 -6.05 -14.11
N ALA A 188 -26.26 -6.84 -14.05
CA ALA A 188 -26.25 -8.15 -13.40
C ALA A 188 -25.26 -9.13 -14.06
N ILE A 189 -25.16 -9.14 -15.40
CA ILE A 189 -24.19 -9.98 -16.11
C ILE A 189 -22.75 -9.56 -15.78
N GLY A 190 -22.45 -8.26 -15.75
CA GLY A 190 -21.11 -7.75 -15.40
C GLY A 190 -20.72 -8.07 -13.97
N LEU A 191 -21.63 -7.90 -13.02
CA LEU A 191 -21.43 -8.29 -11.62
C LEU A 191 -21.18 -9.80 -11.50
N SER A 192 -21.96 -10.61 -12.22
CA SER A 192 -21.80 -12.06 -12.24
C SER A 192 -20.43 -12.44 -12.81
N LEU A 193 -19.99 -11.81 -13.89
CA LEU A 193 -18.67 -12.05 -14.48
C LEU A 193 -17.54 -11.72 -13.49
N GLN A 194 -17.64 -10.58 -12.78
CA GLN A 194 -16.66 -10.19 -11.76
C GLN A 194 -16.60 -11.19 -10.60
N ILE A 195 -17.76 -11.66 -10.11
CA ILE A 195 -17.84 -12.68 -9.06
C ILE A 195 -17.27 -14.02 -9.55
N VAL A 196 -17.59 -14.45 -10.77
CA VAL A 196 -17.06 -15.70 -11.36
C VAL A 196 -15.54 -15.65 -11.46
N ILE A 197 -14.97 -14.52 -11.91
CA ILE A 197 -13.51 -14.33 -11.95
C ILE A 197 -12.94 -14.40 -10.53
N ALA A 198 -13.53 -13.68 -9.56
CA ALA A 198 -13.04 -13.66 -8.19
C ALA A 198 -13.06 -15.05 -7.53
N VAL A 199 -14.18 -15.79 -7.65
CA VAL A 199 -14.29 -17.17 -7.15
C VAL A 199 -13.29 -18.07 -7.86
N GLY A 200 -13.12 -17.90 -9.17
CA GLY A 200 -12.12 -18.62 -9.95
C GLY A 200 -10.73 -18.44 -9.37
N VAL A 201 -10.26 -17.20 -9.25
CA VAL A 201 -8.88 -16.91 -8.78
C VAL A 201 -8.70 -17.19 -7.28
N LEU A 202 -9.73 -17.07 -6.45
CA LEU A 202 -9.59 -17.20 -4.99
C LEU A 202 -9.93 -18.59 -4.45
N LYS A 203 -10.68 -19.43 -5.18
CA LYS A 203 -11.13 -20.75 -4.69
C LYS A 203 -10.83 -21.91 -5.63
N ILE A 204 -10.62 -21.70 -6.92
CA ILE A 204 -10.41 -22.79 -7.89
C ILE A 204 -8.91 -22.98 -8.13
N SER A 205 -8.34 -24.08 -7.64
CA SER A 205 -6.89 -24.35 -7.71
C SER A 205 -6.32 -24.31 -9.12
N LEU A 206 -7.07 -24.77 -10.13
CA LEU A 206 -6.63 -24.71 -11.53
C LEU A 206 -6.41 -23.25 -12.00
N ILE A 207 -7.32 -22.34 -11.62
CA ILE A 207 -7.25 -20.93 -12.01
C ILE A 207 -6.20 -20.21 -11.15
N GLN A 208 -6.09 -20.54 -9.86
CA GLN A 208 -5.00 -20.09 -8.99
C GLN A 208 -3.64 -20.40 -9.62
N ASN A 209 -3.41 -21.64 -10.03
CA ASN A 209 -2.16 -22.06 -10.66
C ASN A 209 -1.86 -21.29 -11.94
N ALA A 210 -2.89 -20.95 -12.73
CA ALA A 210 -2.72 -20.13 -13.93
C ALA A 210 -2.28 -18.69 -13.58
N PHE A 211 -2.91 -18.06 -12.58
CA PHE A 211 -2.52 -16.72 -12.12
C PHE A 211 -1.14 -16.73 -11.44
N GLU A 212 -0.79 -17.79 -10.71
CA GLU A 212 0.53 -17.96 -10.11
C GLU A 212 1.61 -18.18 -11.17
N LEU A 213 1.31 -18.88 -12.26
CA LEU A 213 2.23 -19.00 -13.39
C LEU A 213 2.54 -17.62 -14.00
N VAL A 214 1.50 -16.79 -14.19
CA VAL A 214 1.68 -15.42 -14.67
C VAL A 214 2.42 -14.58 -13.63
N GLY A 215 2.10 -14.70 -12.34
CA GLY A 215 2.80 -14.01 -11.26
C GLY A 215 4.29 -14.36 -11.20
N LYS A 216 4.65 -15.65 -11.34
CA LYS A 216 6.04 -16.10 -11.43
C LYS A 216 6.76 -15.49 -12.63
N LEU A 217 6.08 -15.34 -13.77
CA LEU A 217 6.66 -14.66 -14.94
C LEU A 217 6.98 -13.19 -14.61
N PHE A 218 6.10 -12.48 -13.90
CA PHE A 218 6.38 -11.10 -13.46
C PHE A 218 7.58 -11.03 -12.51
N ILE A 219 7.68 -11.95 -11.55
CA ILE A 219 8.80 -12.03 -10.61
C ILE A 219 10.11 -12.32 -11.34
N GLU A 220 10.10 -13.24 -12.32
CA GLU A 220 11.31 -13.52 -13.11
C GLU A 220 11.75 -12.30 -13.94
N ILE A 221 10.79 -11.52 -14.46
CA ILE A 221 11.08 -10.27 -15.14
C ILE A 221 11.68 -9.22 -14.18
N LEU A 222 11.25 -9.18 -12.91
CA LEU A 222 11.88 -8.34 -11.88
C LEU A 222 13.35 -8.70 -11.70
N GLU A 223 13.70 -10.00 -11.71
CA GLU A 223 15.09 -10.46 -11.58
C GLU A 223 15.94 -10.08 -12.81
N TYR A 224 15.41 -10.17 -14.03
CA TYR A 224 16.11 -9.67 -15.22
C TYR A 224 16.36 -8.16 -15.15
N THR A 225 15.40 -7.40 -14.62
CA THR A 225 15.57 -5.97 -14.37
C THR A 225 16.68 -5.73 -13.35
N LYS A 226 16.70 -6.51 -12.26
CA LYS A 226 17.70 -6.41 -11.19
C LYS A 226 19.12 -6.63 -11.72
N ALA A 227 19.32 -7.52 -12.70
CA ALA A 227 20.62 -7.68 -13.36
C ALA A 227 21.06 -6.38 -14.08
N GLY A 228 20.15 -5.72 -14.80
CA GLY A 228 20.39 -4.43 -15.44
C GLY A 228 20.66 -3.30 -14.44
N SER A 229 19.86 -3.22 -13.38
CA SER A 229 20.05 -2.23 -12.30
C SER A 229 21.36 -2.45 -11.56
N SER A 230 21.75 -3.71 -11.31
CA SER A 230 23.02 -4.04 -10.64
C SER A 230 24.22 -3.63 -11.50
N PHE A 231 24.15 -3.82 -12.82
CA PHE A 231 25.19 -3.34 -13.72
C PHE A 231 25.38 -1.81 -13.65
N LEU A 232 24.27 -1.04 -13.56
CA LEU A 232 24.31 0.42 -13.53
C LEU A 232 24.61 1.00 -12.13
N PHE A 233 24.16 0.32 -11.06
CA PHE A 233 24.06 0.90 -9.72
C PHE A 233 24.47 -0.08 -8.59
N ALA A 234 25.31 -1.10 -8.87
CA ALA A 234 25.71 -2.13 -7.90
C ALA A 234 25.97 -1.57 -6.50
N GLY A 235 26.90 -0.62 -6.36
CA GLY A 235 27.29 -0.05 -5.06
C GLY A 235 26.18 0.68 -4.28
N LEU A 236 25.06 1.01 -4.93
CA LEU A 236 23.89 1.67 -4.31
C LEU A 236 22.73 0.71 -4.06
N ILE A 237 22.73 -0.48 -4.68
CA ILE A 237 21.65 -1.47 -4.56
C ILE A 237 22.08 -2.66 -3.71
N SER A 238 23.36 -3.04 -3.71
CA SER A 238 23.86 -4.20 -2.97
C SER A 238 24.31 -3.90 -1.54
N ASP A 239 24.60 -2.63 -1.22
CA ASP A 239 25.04 -2.20 0.12
C ASP A 239 23.83 -1.77 0.97
N MET A 240 23.01 -2.78 1.34
CA MET A 240 21.82 -2.60 2.18
C MET A 240 22.18 -2.24 3.62
N ASP A 241 23.38 -2.61 4.08
CA ASP A 241 23.84 -2.32 5.44
C ASP A 241 24.14 -0.83 5.63
N SER A 242 24.69 -0.16 4.61
CA SER A 242 25.05 1.26 4.67
C SER A 242 23.91 2.18 4.25
N PHE A 243 23.14 1.82 3.21
CA PHE A 243 22.15 2.71 2.60
C PHE A 243 20.70 2.24 2.74
N GLY A 244 20.48 1.02 3.20
CA GLY A 244 19.15 0.42 3.23
C GLY A 244 18.52 0.28 1.85
N TYR A 245 17.20 0.15 1.82
CA TYR A 245 16.44 0.00 0.59
C TYR A 245 16.32 1.35 -0.16
N ILE A 246 17.15 1.56 -1.20
CA ILE A 246 17.05 2.77 -2.04
C ILE A 246 15.99 2.59 -3.13
N PHE A 247 14.79 3.09 -2.84
CA PHE A 247 13.62 3.08 -3.74
C PHE A 247 13.96 3.45 -5.20
N ALA A 248 14.66 4.57 -5.39
CA ALA A 248 14.90 5.13 -6.73
C ALA A 248 15.70 4.20 -7.65
N PHE A 249 16.59 3.37 -7.10
CA PHE A 249 17.44 2.47 -7.89
C PHE A 249 16.91 1.03 -7.93
N GLN A 250 16.00 0.66 -7.03
CA GLN A 250 15.44 -0.69 -6.97
C GLN A 250 14.10 -0.82 -7.69
N VAL A 251 13.32 0.27 -7.73
CA VAL A 251 11.92 0.22 -8.17
C VAL A 251 11.75 0.90 -9.53
N LEU A 252 12.30 2.12 -9.69
CA LEU A 252 12.10 2.90 -10.91
C LEU A 252 12.67 2.23 -12.18
N PRO A 253 13.82 1.53 -12.14
CA PRO A 253 14.32 0.81 -13.33
C PRO A 253 13.37 -0.27 -13.85
N THR A 254 12.58 -0.88 -12.96
CA THR A 254 11.54 -1.85 -13.32
C THR A 254 10.50 -1.23 -14.24
N ILE A 255 10.08 0.00 -13.97
CA ILE A 255 9.14 0.74 -14.83
C ILE A 255 9.74 0.93 -16.22
N ILE A 256 11.02 1.30 -16.31
CA ILE A 256 11.71 1.51 -17.59
C ILE A 256 11.76 0.21 -18.40
N PHE A 257 12.20 -0.89 -17.77
CA PHE A 257 12.30 -2.19 -18.41
C PHE A 257 10.94 -2.72 -18.88
N PHE A 258 9.92 -2.68 -18.02
CA PHE A 258 8.59 -3.15 -18.38
C PHE A 258 7.94 -2.30 -19.47
N SER A 259 8.17 -0.98 -19.51
CA SER A 259 7.70 -0.15 -20.62
C SER A 259 8.37 -0.52 -21.95
N ALA A 260 9.68 -0.80 -21.94
CA ALA A 260 10.39 -1.31 -23.11
C ALA A 260 9.86 -2.67 -23.57
N LEU A 261 9.65 -3.60 -22.64
CA LEU A 261 9.09 -4.92 -22.91
C LEU A 261 7.65 -4.83 -23.45
N THR A 262 6.81 -4.01 -22.84
CA THR A 262 5.41 -3.82 -23.27
C THR A 262 5.35 -3.23 -24.67
N SER A 263 6.19 -2.24 -24.96
CA SER A 263 6.33 -1.67 -26.31
C SER A 263 6.77 -2.71 -27.33
N LEU A 264 7.71 -3.58 -26.98
CA LEU A 264 8.14 -4.70 -27.84
C LEU A 264 6.99 -5.69 -28.09
N LEU A 265 6.28 -6.11 -27.04
CA LEU A 265 5.14 -7.03 -27.17
C LEU A 265 4.00 -6.43 -28.00
N PHE A 266 3.82 -5.10 -27.93
CA PHE A 266 2.91 -4.37 -28.79
C PHE A 266 3.40 -4.35 -30.25
N TYR A 267 4.67 -4.07 -30.51
CA TYR A 267 5.21 -4.13 -31.89
C TYR A 267 5.07 -5.53 -32.52
N LEU A 268 5.27 -6.57 -31.72
CA LEU A 268 5.16 -7.97 -32.15
C LEU A 268 3.71 -8.45 -32.34
N GLY A 269 2.70 -7.68 -31.92
CA GLY A 269 1.29 -8.06 -32.07
C GLY A 269 0.72 -8.94 -30.94
N VAL A 270 1.51 -9.23 -29.91
CA VAL A 270 1.11 -10.14 -28.81
C VAL A 270 0.00 -9.52 -27.96
N ILE A 271 0.18 -8.25 -27.56
CA ILE A 271 -0.82 -7.52 -26.77
C ILE A 271 -2.12 -7.38 -27.55
N GLN A 272 -2.04 -7.04 -28.84
CA GLN A 272 -3.21 -6.91 -29.71
C GLN A 272 -4.00 -8.21 -29.80
N TRP A 273 -3.32 -9.35 -29.91
CA TRP A 273 -3.98 -10.65 -29.96
C TRP A 273 -4.71 -10.97 -28.65
N ILE A 274 -4.04 -10.85 -27.49
CA ILE A 274 -4.63 -11.12 -26.17
C ILE A 274 -5.82 -10.19 -25.93
N VAL A 275 -5.64 -8.89 -26.15
CA VAL A 275 -6.65 -7.87 -25.90
C VAL A 275 -7.85 -8.05 -26.84
N LYS A 276 -7.65 -8.46 -28.10
CA LYS A 276 -8.75 -8.79 -29.01
C LYS A 276 -9.62 -9.93 -28.49
N VAL A 277 -9.01 -11.01 -27.99
CA VAL A 277 -9.74 -12.16 -27.44
C VAL A 277 -10.58 -11.74 -26.24
N LEU A 278 -9.99 -11.00 -25.31
CA LEU A 278 -10.69 -10.49 -24.13
C LEU A 278 -11.82 -9.51 -24.50
N ALA A 279 -11.58 -8.63 -25.47
CA ALA A 279 -12.58 -7.70 -25.96
C ALA A 279 -13.77 -8.41 -26.62
N ILE A 280 -13.54 -9.49 -27.39
CA ILE A 280 -14.64 -10.29 -27.96
C ILE A 280 -15.48 -10.90 -26.84
N VAL A 281 -14.85 -11.44 -25.79
CA VAL A 281 -15.55 -11.99 -24.63
C VAL A 281 -16.38 -10.91 -23.94
N LEU A 282 -15.78 -9.78 -23.57
CA LEU A 282 -16.46 -8.69 -22.89
C LEU A 282 -17.60 -8.09 -23.73
N SER A 283 -17.36 -7.80 -25.01
CA SER A 283 -18.36 -7.31 -25.96
C SER A 283 -19.56 -8.26 -26.07
N LYS A 284 -19.30 -9.56 -26.24
CA LYS A 284 -20.36 -10.57 -26.39
C LYS A 284 -21.21 -10.74 -25.14
N PHE A 285 -20.62 -10.76 -23.95
CA PHE A 285 -21.36 -10.97 -22.71
C PHE A 285 -22.07 -9.70 -22.22
N LEU A 286 -21.46 -8.51 -22.42
CA LEU A 286 -21.95 -7.26 -21.84
C LEU A 286 -22.70 -6.37 -22.85
N GLY A 287 -22.65 -6.70 -24.14
CA GLY A 287 -23.34 -5.96 -25.20
C GLY A 287 -22.86 -4.51 -25.31
N ILE A 288 -21.55 -4.31 -25.14
CA ILE A 288 -20.85 -3.03 -25.26
C ILE A 288 -20.20 -2.91 -26.64
N SER A 289 -19.85 -1.70 -27.06
CA SER A 289 -19.21 -1.51 -28.37
C SER A 289 -17.86 -2.23 -28.44
N GLY A 290 -17.49 -2.70 -29.64
CA GLY A 290 -16.23 -3.43 -29.80
C GLY A 290 -15.02 -2.55 -29.48
N MET A 291 -15.11 -1.23 -29.73
CA MET A 291 -14.02 -0.30 -29.46
C MET A 291 -13.90 0.03 -27.97
N GLU A 292 -15.00 0.30 -27.26
CA GLU A 292 -14.92 0.51 -25.81
C GLU A 292 -14.48 -0.78 -25.09
N SER A 293 -14.90 -1.94 -25.60
CA SER A 293 -14.44 -3.24 -25.10
C SER A 293 -12.95 -3.46 -25.31
N LEU A 294 -12.40 -3.08 -26.47
CA LEU A 294 -10.97 -3.17 -26.76
C LEU A 294 -10.14 -2.29 -25.82
N SER A 295 -10.61 -1.06 -25.56
CA SER A 295 -9.94 -0.16 -24.62
C SER A 295 -9.93 -0.72 -23.20
N VAL A 296 -11.07 -1.21 -22.70
CA VAL A 296 -11.16 -1.79 -21.34
C VAL A 296 -10.33 -3.07 -21.22
N ALA A 297 -10.35 -3.94 -22.23
CA ALA A 297 -9.50 -5.13 -22.26
C ALA A 297 -8.01 -4.76 -22.32
N GLY A 298 -7.66 -3.71 -23.06
CA GLY A 298 -6.30 -3.17 -23.13
C GLY A 298 -5.80 -2.65 -21.79
N ASN A 299 -6.66 -1.96 -21.05
CA ASN A 299 -6.37 -1.41 -19.72
C ASN A 299 -6.02 -2.46 -18.65
N ILE A 300 -6.29 -3.75 -18.88
CA ILE A 300 -5.81 -4.83 -17.99
C ILE A 300 -4.28 -4.92 -17.99
N PHE A 301 -3.63 -4.54 -19.09
CA PHE A 301 -2.18 -4.65 -19.28
C PHE A 301 -1.50 -3.30 -19.50
N LEU A 302 -2.19 -2.38 -20.19
CA LEU A 302 -1.72 -1.08 -20.58
C LEU A 302 -2.27 0.01 -19.65
N GLY A 303 -1.58 1.13 -19.54
CA GLY A 303 -2.03 2.28 -18.77
C GLY A 303 -3.13 3.08 -19.45
N GLN A 304 -3.72 4.00 -18.68
CA GLN A 304 -4.85 4.85 -19.09
C GLN A 304 -4.59 5.75 -20.32
N THR A 305 -3.34 5.98 -20.69
CA THR A 305 -2.94 6.74 -21.89
C THR A 305 -2.55 5.85 -23.07
N GLU A 306 -2.18 4.60 -22.81
CA GLU A 306 -1.71 3.65 -23.83
C GLU A 306 -2.85 2.81 -24.39
N ALA A 307 -3.77 2.34 -23.54
CA ALA A 307 -4.92 1.55 -24.00
C ALA A 307 -5.79 2.28 -25.04
N PRO A 308 -6.05 3.60 -24.94
CA PRO A 308 -6.75 4.36 -25.98
C PRO A 308 -6.06 4.37 -27.35
N LEU A 309 -4.75 4.12 -27.43
CA LEU A 309 -4.02 4.04 -28.71
C LEU A 309 -4.55 2.91 -29.60
N LEU A 310 -4.98 1.79 -29.00
CA LEU A 310 -5.58 0.65 -29.70
C LEU A 310 -6.84 1.03 -30.50
N ILE A 311 -7.50 2.12 -30.08
CA ILE A 311 -8.78 2.58 -30.61
C ILE A 311 -8.72 4.01 -31.15
N LYS A 312 -7.51 4.55 -31.36
CA LYS A 312 -7.27 5.94 -31.77
C LYS A 312 -8.14 6.40 -32.94
N ALA A 313 -8.28 5.58 -33.98
CA ALA A 313 -9.08 5.89 -35.17
C ALA A 313 -10.58 6.09 -34.90
N TYR A 314 -11.07 5.69 -33.73
CA TYR A 314 -12.48 5.71 -33.34
C TYR A 314 -12.79 6.72 -32.23
N LEU A 315 -11.78 7.16 -31.46
CA LEU A 315 -11.97 8.04 -30.31
C LEU A 315 -12.78 9.29 -30.64
N GLU A 316 -12.52 9.93 -31.80
CA GLU A 316 -13.26 11.12 -32.22
C GLU A 316 -14.75 10.89 -32.46
N LYS A 317 -15.12 9.66 -32.85
CA LYS A 317 -16.49 9.28 -33.22
C LYS A 317 -17.27 8.64 -32.07
N MET A 318 -16.63 8.38 -30.94
CA MET A 318 -17.26 7.74 -29.79
C MET A 318 -18.35 8.63 -29.19
N ASN A 319 -19.46 8.00 -28.81
CA ASN A 319 -20.49 8.69 -28.04
C ASN A 319 -20.04 8.88 -26.58
N LYS A 320 -20.85 9.61 -25.81
CA LYS A 320 -20.54 9.97 -24.42
C LYS A 320 -20.45 8.76 -23.47
N SER A 321 -21.29 7.74 -23.66
CA SER A 321 -21.25 6.53 -22.82
C SER A 321 -20.00 5.70 -23.09
N GLU A 322 -19.58 5.60 -24.35
CA GLU A 322 -18.33 4.96 -24.75
C GLU A 322 -17.11 5.71 -24.20
N MET A 323 -17.07 7.02 -24.38
CA MET A 323 -15.97 7.85 -23.89
C MET A 323 -15.84 7.76 -22.37
N LEU A 324 -16.95 7.77 -21.63
CA LEU A 324 -16.90 7.60 -20.17
C LEU A 324 -16.35 6.22 -19.77
N LEU A 325 -16.70 5.15 -20.50
CA LEU A 325 -16.13 3.83 -20.23
C LEU A 325 -14.63 3.79 -20.52
N VAL A 326 -14.15 4.43 -21.59
CA VAL A 326 -12.70 4.52 -21.86
C VAL A 326 -11.98 5.19 -20.68
N MET A 327 -12.53 6.28 -20.16
CA MET A 327 -11.96 6.99 -19.02
C MET A 327 -12.00 6.18 -17.72
N ILE A 328 -13.16 5.59 -17.38
CA ILE A 328 -13.33 4.77 -16.19
C ILE A 328 -12.46 3.51 -16.26
N GLY A 329 -12.38 2.88 -17.43
CA GLY A 329 -11.53 1.71 -17.67
C GLY A 329 -10.07 1.99 -17.32
N GLY A 330 -9.53 3.13 -17.78
CA GLY A 330 -8.16 3.53 -17.45
C GLY A 330 -7.93 3.86 -15.97
N MET A 331 -8.91 4.46 -15.29
CA MET A 331 -8.81 4.76 -13.85
C MET A 331 -9.06 3.54 -12.95
N ALA A 332 -9.79 2.53 -13.43
CA ALA A 332 -10.14 1.34 -12.67
C ALA A 332 -9.00 0.32 -12.62
N THR A 333 -8.02 0.39 -13.54
CA THR A 333 -6.92 -0.57 -13.66
C THR A 333 -5.56 0.09 -13.44
N VAL A 334 -4.51 -0.73 -13.44
CA VAL A 334 -3.11 -0.29 -13.42
C VAL A 334 -2.36 -0.91 -14.59
N ALA A 335 -1.32 -0.22 -15.06
CA ALA A 335 -0.45 -0.71 -16.11
C ALA A 335 0.47 -1.83 -15.60
N GLY A 336 0.83 -2.78 -16.46
CA GLY A 336 1.79 -3.84 -16.13
C GLY A 336 3.14 -3.30 -15.64
N ALA A 337 3.59 -2.15 -16.18
CA ALA A 337 4.87 -1.54 -15.81
C ALA A 337 4.95 -1.08 -14.35
N VAL A 338 3.82 -0.63 -13.78
CA VAL A 338 3.76 -0.20 -12.38
C VAL A 338 3.31 -1.31 -11.44
N LEU A 339 2.58 -2.31 -11.96
CA LEU A 339 2.19 -3.52 -11.22
C LEU A 339 3.40 -4.20 -10.57
N ALA A 340 4.50 -4.28 -11.33
CA ALA A 340 5.77 -4.87 -10.90
C ALA A 340 6.38 -4.13 -9.70
N ALA A 341 6.26 -2.79 -9.65
CA ALA A 341 6.68 -2.00 -8.50
C ALA A 341 5.86 -2.32 -7.26
N TYR A 342 4.53 -2.45 -7.39
CA TYR A 342 3.64 -2.78 -6.27
C TYR A 342 3.88 -4.19 -5.71
N ILE A 343 4.18 -5.16 -6.59
CA ILE A 343 4.62 -6.49 -6.18
C ILE A 343 5.86 -6.38 -5.30
N GLY A 344 6.86 -5.61 -5.72
CA GLY A 344 8.07 -5.37 -4.94
C GLY A 344 7.80 -4.67 -3.60
N PHE A 345 6.93 -3.66 -3.55
CA PHE A 345 6.58 -2.97 -2.29
C PHE A 345 5.94 -3.89 -1.28
N LEU A 346 4.98 -4.71 -1.73
CA LEU A 346 4.20 -5.55 -0.83
C LEU A 346 4.93 -6.86 -0.49
N GLY A 347 5.74 -7.37 -1.41
CA GLY A 347 6.56 -8.54 -1.19
C GLY A 347 7.82 -8.26 -0.37
N GLY A 348 8.37 -7.04 -0.42
CA GLY A 348 9.54 -6.67 0.39
C GLY A 348 10.79 -7.50 0.10
N GLY A 349 10.90 -8.09 -1.09
CA GLY A 349 11.98 -9.00 -1.48
C GLY A 349 11.76 -10.48 -1.11
N ASP A 350 10.67 -10.81 -0.42
CA ASP A 350 10.24 -12.19 -0.20
C ASP A 350 9.45 -12.70 -1.42
N LYS A 351 10.02 -13.68 -2.12
CA LYS A 351 9.45 -14.25 -3.35
C LYS A 351 8.09 -14.91 -3.15
N GLU A 352 7.83 -15.49 -1.97
CA GLU A 352 6.54 -16.12 -1.69
C GLU A 352 5.47 -15.05 -1.50
N LEU A 353 5.78 -13.98 -0.75
CA LEU A 353 4.88 -12.84 -0.59
C LEU A 353 4.67 -12.08 -1.91
N GLU A 354 5.74 -11.86 -2.68
CA GLU A 354 5.65 -11.28 -4.03
C GLU A 354 4.68 -12.08 -4.90
N LEU A 355 4.73 -13.41 -4.85
CA LEU A 355 3.83 -14.27 -5.62
C LEU A 355 2.37 -14.14 -5.16
N VAL A 356 2.14 -14.06 -3.84
CA VAL A 356 0.82 -13.82 -3.26
C VAL A 356 0.24 -12.50 -3.77
N PHE A 357 1.00 -11.40 -3.67
CA PHE A 357 0.54 -10.09 -4.12
C PHE A 357 0.43 -9.98 -5.63
N ALA A 358 1.33 -10.61 -6.40
CA ALA A 358 1.23 -10.70 -7.85
C ALA A 358 -0.09 -11.36 -8.28
N LYS A 359 -0.46 -12.48 -7.65
CA LYS A 359 -1.76 -13.14 -7.90
C LYS A 359 -2.94 -12.20 -7.63
N HIS A 360 -2.94 -11.50 -6.50
CA HIS A 360 -4.04 -10.59 -6.14
C HIS A 360 -4.11 -9.36 -7.03
N LEU A 361 -2.97 -8.74 -7.36
CA LEU A 361 -2.89 -7.58 -8.25
C LEU A 361 -3.32 -7.92 -9.68
N LEU A 362 -2.89 -9.08 -10.20
CA LEU A 362 -3.35 -9.58 -11.51
C LEU A 362 -4.86 -9.84 -11.50
N ALA A 363 -5.37 -10.47 -10.44
CA ALA A 363 -6.81 -10.69 -10.28
C ALA A 363 -7.57 -9.37 -10.23
N ALA A 364 -7.07 -8.38 -9.49
CA ALA A 364 -7.68 -7.06 -9.39
C ALA A 364 -7.78 -6.37 -10.74
N SER A 365 -6.71 -6.37 -11.55
CA SER A 365 -6.73 -5.82 -12.91
C SER A 365 -7.75 -6.49 -13.83
N VAL A 366 -7.85 -7.83 -13.80
CA VAL A 366 -8.84 -8.56 -14.62
C VAL A 366 -10.27 -8.32 -14.12
N MET A 367 -10.49 -8.28 -12.81
CA MET A 367 -11.81 -8.01 -12.20
C MET A 367 -12.27 -6.56 -12.41
N ALA A 368 -11.33 -5.62 -12.51
CA ALA A 368 -11.63 -4.22 -12.72
C ALA A 368 -12.28 -3.95 -14.09
N ALA A 369 -11.99 -4.76 -15.12
CA ALA A 369 -12.61 -4.61 -16.45
C ALA A 369 -14.16 -4.72 -16.43
N PRO A 370 -14.78 -5.83 -15.97
CA PRO A 370 -16.23 -5.90 -15.84
C PRO A 370 -16.78 -4.91 -14.81
N GLY A 371 -16.05 -4.62 -13.72
CA GLY A 371 -16.45 -3.60 -12.73
C GLY A 371 -16.56 -2.20 -13.34
N ALA A 372 -15.58 -1.79 -14.14
CA ALA A 372 -15.56 -0.54 -14.88
C ALA A 372 -16.74 -0.43 -15.85
N ILE A 373 -17.06 -1.53 -16.56
CA ILE A 373 -18.21 -1.59 -17.47
C ILE A 373 -19.52 -1.40 -16.70
N VAL A 374 -19.71 -2.13 -15.61
CA VAL A 374 -20.91 -2.03 -14.77
C VAL A 374 -21.10 -0.59 -14.29
N ILE A 375 -20.08 0.00 -13.69
CA ILE A 375 -20.18 1.33 -13.09
C ILE A 375 -20.32 2.42 -14.15
N SER A 376 -19.59 2.33 -15.26
CA SER A 376 -19.73 3.28 -16.37
C SER A 376 -21.15 3.27 -16.94
N LYS A 377 -21.72 2.08 -17.19
CA LYS A 377 -23.07 1.95 -17.76
C LYS A 377 -24.18 2.28 -16.75
N ILE A 378 -23.88 2.38 -15.45
CA ILE A 378 -24.77 2.99 -14.46
C ILE A 378 -24.63 4.51 -14.47
N LEU A 379 -23.40 5.04 -14.44
CA LEU A 379 -23.11 6.48 -14.36
C LEU A 379 -23.55 7.25 -15.62
N TYR A 380 -23.44 6.61 -16.79
CA TYR A 380 -23.89 7.14 -18.07
C TYR A 380 -24.34 5.99 -18.99
N PRO A 381 -25.62 5.58 -18.89
CA PRO A 381 -26.13 4.45 -19.67
C PRO A 381 -26.05 4.67 -21.18
N GLN A 382 -25.85 3.56 -21.91
CA GLN A 382 -25.85 3.56 -23.37
C GLN A 382 -27.29 3.68 -23.89
N THR A 383 -27.60 4.79 -24.57
CA THR A 383 -28.91 5.03 -25.19
C THR A 383 -28.89 4.94 -26.72
N GLU A 384 -27.73 5.16 -27.33
CA GLU A 384 -27.52 5.04 -28.77
C GLU A 384 -27.12 3.61 -29.13
N ASP A 385 -27.49 3.16 -30.34
CA ASP A 385 -27.04 1.88 -30.85
C ASP A 385 -25.51 1.89 -31.08
N VAL A 386 -24.86 0.77 -30.78
CA VAL A 386 -23.41 0.63 -30.89
C VAL A 386 -23.04 -0.60 -31.72
N ASN A 387 -21.94 -0.49 -32.46
CA ASN A 387 -21.38 -1.64 -33.15
C ASN A 387 -20.52 -2.47 -32.16
N THR A 388 -20.90 -3.72 -31.99
CA THR A 388 -20.21 -4.70 -31.12
C THR A 388 -18.99 -5.35 -31.77
N ASP A 389 -18.77 -5.14 -33.08
CA ASP A 389 -17.64 -5.68 -33.84
C ASP A 389 -16.31 -5.15 -33.31
N VAL A 390 -15.40 -6.08 -33.02
CA VAL A 390 -14.07 -5.75 -32.48
C VAL A 390 -13.06 -5.69 -33.61
N THR A 391 -12.66 -4.47 -33.98
CA THR A 391 -11.55 -4.22 -34.91
C THR A 391 -10.37 -3.61 -34.18
N VAL A 392 -9.19 -4.20 -34.33
CA VAL A 392 -7.96 -3.73 -33.69
C VAL A 392 -7.15 -2.92 -34.68
N SER A 393 -6.76 -1.70 -34.29
CA SER A 393 -5.82 -0.90 -35.07
C SER A 393 -4.52 -1.67 -35.31
N GLN A 394 -4.02 -1.65 -36.55
CA GLN A 394 -2.72 -2.23 -36.91
C GLN A 394 -1.58 -1.19 -36.80
N GLU A 395 -1.83 -0.03 -36.17
CA GLU A 395 -0.75 0.92 -35.86
C GLU A 395 0.32 0.20 -35.02
N LYS A 396 1.57 0.26 -35.47
CA LYS A 396 2.73 -0.30 -34.77
C LYS A 396 3.46 0.79 -34.02
N ILE A 397 3.98 0.45 -32.84
CA ILE A 397 4.92 1.32 -32.11
C ILE A 397 6.33 1.00 -32.62
N GLY A 398 6.95 1.95 -33.33
CA GLY A 398 8.27 1.78 -33.91
C GLY A 398 8.26 1.11 -35.29
N SER A 399 9.35 1.33 -36.03
CA SER A 399 9.61 0.80 -37.36
C SER A 399 10.15 -0.64 -37.34
N ASN A 400 10.91 -0.99 -36.30
CA ASN A 400 11.55 -2.29 -36.10
C ASN A 400 11.61 -2.66 -34.60
N ILE A 401 12.06 -3.88 -34.29
CA ILE A 401 12.17 -4.39 -32.91
C ILE A 401 13.02 -3.46 -32.01
N LEU A 402 14.18 -3.02 -32.49
CA LEU A 402 15.08 -2.17 -31.70
C LEU A 402 14.46 -0.78 -31.48
N ASP A 403 13.81 -0.24 -32.50
CA ASP A 403 13.08 1.02 -32.42
C ASP A 403 11.91 0.93 -31.43
N ALA A 404 11.14 -0.17 -31.42
CA ALA A 404 10.08 -0.40 -30.44
C ALA A 404 10.61 -0.42 -29.00
N VAL A 405 11.73 -1.12 -28.77
CA VAL A 405 12.40 -1.18 -27.46
C VAL A 405 12.92 0.20 -27.05
N ALA A 406 13.57 0.95 -27.95
CA ALA A 406 14.10 2.27 -27.67
C ALA A 406 13.01 3.30 -27.33
N ASN A 407 11.91 3.29 -28.09
CA ASN A 407 10.74 4.14 -27.81
C ASN A 407 10.12 3.77 -26.46
N GLY A 408 9.91 2.48 -26.20
CA GLY A 408 9.37 2.01 -24.92
C GLY A 408 10.27 2.34 -23.73
N THR A 409 11.60 2.29 -23.91
CA THR A 409 12.59 2.70 -22.90
C THR A 409 12.48 4.19 -22.59
N THR A 410 12.34 5.03 -23.63
CA THR A 410 12.23 6.49 -23.47
C THR A 410 10.94 6.88 -22.75
N GLU A 411 9.82 6.26 -23.12
CA GLU A 411 8.54 6.46 -22.43
C GLU A 411 8.59 5.93 -21.00
N GLY A 412 9.20 4.76 -20.79
CA GLY A 412 9.47 4.20 -19.46
C GLY A 412 10.30 5.11 -18.58
N LEU A 413 11.35 5.73 -19.11
CA LEU A 413 12.20 6.69 -18.39
C LEU A 413 11.40 7.93 -17.97
N ARG A 414 10.60 8.51 -18.89
CA ARG A 414 9.72 9.64 -18.57
C ARG A 414 8.73 9.26 -17.47
N LEU A 415 8.11 8.09 -17.57
CA LEU A 415 7.19 7.58 -16.56
C LEU A 415 7.88 7.41 -15.20
N ALA A 416 9.05 6.76 -15.17
CA ALA A 416 9.83 6.53 -13.95
C ALA A 416 10.25 7.84 -13.27
N VAL A 417 10.76 8.82 -14.02
CA VAL A 417 11.12 10.15 -13.49
C VAL A 417 9.88 10.88 -12.97
N ASN A 418 8.77 10.84 -13.71
CA ASN A 418 7.51 11.44 -13.27
C ASN A 418 7.01 10.81 -11.96
N VAL A 419 7.07 9.48 -11.84
CA VAL A 419 6.70 8.76 -10.60
C VAL A 419 7.61 9.19 -9.44
N GLY A 420 8.93 9.18 -9.63
CA GLY A 420 9.88 9.60 -8.59
C GLY A 420 9.67 11.04 -8.13
N ALA A 421 9.51 11.98 -9.08
CA ALA A 421 9.25 13.38 -8.78
C ALA A 421 7.89 13.57 -8.09
N MET A 422 6.84 12.89 -8.57
CA MET A 422 5.51 12.94 -7.99
C MET A 422 5.51 12.44 -6.54
N LEU A 423 6.17 11.30 -6.28
CA LEU A 423 6.29 10.74 -4.94
C LEU A 423 7.00 11.70 -3.98
N LEU A 424 8.15 12.25 -4.40
CA LEU A 424 8.89 13.24 -3.60
C LEU A 424 7.99 14.43 -3.24
N VAL A 425 7.31 15.00 -4.22
CA VAL A 425 6.46 16.18 -4.02
C VAL A 425 5.27 15.86 -3.13
N PHE A 426 4.53 14.78 -3.38
CA PHE A 426 3.34 14.47 -2.58
C PHE A 426 3.67 14.07 -1.15
N VAL A 427 4.74 13.30 -0.92
CA VAL A 427 5.18 12.98 0.44
C VAL A 427 5.59 14.26 1.18
N ALA A 428 6.33 15.16 0.53
CA ALA A 428 6.69 16.45 1.13
C ALA A 428 5.46 17.34 1.41
N VAL A 429 4.48 17.37 0.50
CA VAL A 429 3.23 18.12 0.69
C VAL A 429 2.40 17.54 1.83
N ILE A 430 2.25 16.21 1.92
CA ILE A 430 1.56 15.55 3.03
C ILE A 430 2.28 15.87 4.35
N ALA A 431 3.60 15.76 4.41
CA ALA A 431 4.38 16.11 5.60
C ALA A 431 4.21 17.59 5.99
N MET A 432 4.21 18.51 5.02
CA MET A 432 3.97 19.93 5.26
C MET A 432 2.56 20.20 5.79
N LEU A 433 1.54 19.57 5.20
CA LEU A 433 0.16 19.68 5.65
C LEU A 433 -0.01 19.10 7.05
N ASN A 434 0.61 17.95 7.34
CA ASN A 434 0.62 17.35 8.66
C ASN A 434 1.32 18.24 9.69
N GLY A 435 2.42 18.89 9.34
CA GLY A 435 3.05 19.89 10.22
C GLY A 435 2.13 21.07 10.55
N GLY A 436 1.37 21.56 9.56
CA GLY A 436 0.37 22.61 9.77
C GLY A 436 -0.82 22.15 10.62
N LEU A 437 -1.32 20.93 10.39
CA LEU A 437 -2.40 20.32 11.16
C LEU A 437 -1.98 20.01 12.59
N ASP A 438 -0.74 19.58 12.81
CA ASP A 438 -0.18 19.30 14.13
C ASP A 438 -0.12 20.57 14.99
N LEU A 439 0.27 21.72 14.38
CA LEU A 439 0.20 23.02 15.05
C LEU A 439 -1.23 23.35 15.49
N ILE A 440 -2.22 23.18 14.60
CA ILE A 440 -3.64 23.40 14.94
C ILE A 440 -4.09 22.44 16.05
N GLY A 441 -3.72 21.17 15.95
CA GLY A 441 -4.07 20.13 16.90
C GLY A 441 -3.49 20.39 18.30
N SER A 442 -2.26 20.89 18.38
CA SER A 442 -1.62 21.29 19.63
C SER A 442 -2.25 22.53 20.27
N LEU A 443 -2.60 23.55 19.47
CA LEU A 443 -3.21 24.79 19.96
C LEU A 443 -4.64 24.60 20.47
N THR A 444 -5.33 23.58 19.96
CA THR A 444 -6.73 23.29 20.29
C THR A 444 -6.87 22.13 21.29
N HIS A 445 -5.76 21.56 21.79
CA HIS A 445 -5.71 20.32 22.58
C HIS A 445 -6.34 19.09 21.89
N LEU A 446 -6.62 19.17 20.58
CA LEU A 446 -7.18 18.05 19.82
C LEU A 446 -6.21 16.87 19.72
N ASN A 447 -4.89 17.12 19.69
CA ASN A 447 -3.90 16.04 19.60
C ASN A 447 -3.99 15.08 20.80
N GLU A 448 -4.18 15.59 22.02
CA GLU A 448 -4.33 14.77 23.23
C GLU A 448 -5.60 13.91 23.17
N VAL A 449 -6.70 14.49 22.67
CA VAL A 449 -7.97 13.78 22.47
C VAL A 449 -7.81 12.69 21.40
N ILE A 450 -7.14 13.01 20.29
CA ILE A 450 -6.92 12.06 19.19
C ILE A 450 -6.05 10.89 19.66
N ALA A 451 -4.91 11.17 20.29
CA ALA A 451 -3.99 10.15 20.81
C ALA A 451 -4.63 9.23 21.86
N SER A 452 -5.53 9.76 22.69
CA SER A 452 -6.17 8.97 23.76
C SER A 452 -7.39 8.16 23.31
N ASN A 453 -8.00 8.50 22.17
CA ASN A 453 -9.26 7.89 21.72
C ASN A 453 -9.15 7.14 20.39
N THR A 454 -8.03 7.26 19.68
CA THR A 454 -7.87 6.74 18.33
C THR A 454 -6.50 6.11 18.14
N THR A 455 -6.31 5.38 17.04
CA THR A 455 -5.03 4.79 16.64
C THR A 455 -4.01 5.85 16.16
N TYR A 456 -4.46 7.09 15.95
CA TYR A 456 -3.59 8.17 15.47
C TYR A 456 -3.01 8.95 16.64
N ASP A 457 -1.74 9.35 16.54
CA ASP A 457 -1.08 10.14 17.59
C ASP A 457 -1.50 11.62 17.59
N ARG A 458 -1.93 12.14 16.45
CA ARG A 458 -2.15 13.59 16.25
C ARG A 458 -3.08 13.87 15.07
N LEU A 459 -3.55 15.12 15.00
CA LEU A 459 -4.30 15.60 13.85
C LEU A 459 -3.40 15.58 12.59
N SER A 460 -3.84 14.86 11.56
CA SER A 460 -3.12 14.64 10.31
C SER A 460 -4.09 14.48 9.14
N ILE A 461 -3.58 14.57 7.91
CA ILE A 461 -4.34 14.28 6.68
C ILE A 461 -4.81 12.82 6.71
N GLU A 462 -3.96 11.92 7.19
CA GLU A 462 -4.25 10.51 7.41
C GLU A 462 -5.46 10.33 8.34
N PHE A 463 -5.48 11.01 9.49
CA PHE A 463 -6.61 11.00 10.41
C PHE A 463 -7.89 11.53 9.74
N ILE A 464 -7.83 12.69 9.07
CA ILE A 464 -9.00 13.32 8.44
C ILE A 464 -9.60 12.42 7.37
N LEU A 465 -8.75 11.91 6.47
CA LEU A 465 -9.18 11.03 5.38
C LEU A 465 -9.65 9.67 5.90
N GLY A 466 -8.97 9.15 6.94
CA GLY A 466 -9.35 7.92 7.62
C GLY A 466 -10.77 7.95 8.14
N TYR A 467 -11.12 8.99 8.91
CA TYR A 467 -12.48 9.14 9.43
C TYR A 467 -13.50 9.57 8.36
N ALA A 468 -13.09 10.32 7.33
CA ALA A 468 -13.98 10.71 6.24
C ALA A 468 -14.46 9.48 5.42
N PHE A 469 -13.57 8.51 5.18
CA PHE A 469 -13.89 7.32 4.39
C PHE A 469 -14.21 6.07 5.22
N ALA A 470 -14.00 6.08 6.55
CA ALA A 470 -14.33 4.96 7.44
C ALA A 470 -15.76 4.40 7.27
N PRO A 471 -16.82 5.22 7.13
CA PRO A 471 -18.17 4.70 6.92
C PRO A 471 -18.29 3.87 5.64
N LEU A 472 -17.62 4.29 4.56
CA LEU A 472 -17.58 3.54 3.30
C LEU A 472 -16.79 2.24 3.47
N MET A 473 -15.65 2.26 4.19
CA MET A 473 -14.86 1.07 4.47
C MET A 473 -15.65 0.02 5.25
N TRP A 474 -16.42 0.47 6.24
CA TRP A 474 -17.30 -0.40 7.00
C TRP A 474 -18.38 -1.04 6.12
N LEU A 475 -19.00 -0.26 5.22
CA LEU A 475 -20.03 -0.74 4.29
C LEU A 475 -19.49 -1.82 3.34
N ILE A 476 -18.27 -1.66 2.83
CA ILE A 476 -17.65 -2.64 1.91
C ILE A 476 -17.09 -3.89 2.61
N GLY A 477 -17.28 -4.02 3.93
CA GLY A 477 -16.97 -5.24 4.66
C GLY A 477 -15.61 -5.27 5.37
N VAL A 478 -14.93 -4.13 5.50
CA VAL A 478 -13.68 -4.00 6.28
C VAL A 478 -13.97 -4.20 7.78
N PRO A 479 -13.13 -4.95 8.53
CA PRO A 479 -13.22 -5.03 9.99
C PRO A 479 -13.25 -3.64 10.65
N THR A 480 -14.07 -3.47 11.69
CA THR A 480 -14.25 -2.15 12.34
C THR A 480 -12.94 -1.57 12.87
N VAL A 481 -12.02 -2.42 13.33
CA VAL A 481 -10.70 -1.98 13.85
C VAL A 481 -9.79 -1.41 12.75
N ASP A 482 -9.97 -1.84 11.50
CA ASP A 482 -9.14 -1.43 10.37
C ASP A 482 -9.78 -0.31 9.53
N MET A 483 -11.03 0.08 9.83
CA MET A 483 -11.83 0.91 8.92
C MET A 483 -11.25 2.31 8.70
N THR A 484 -10.61 2.90 9.71
CA THR A 484 -9.99 4.23 9.62
C THR A 484 -8.70 4.18 8.82
N LEU A 485 -7.83 3.19 9.07
CA LEU A 485 -6.61 2.96 8.30
C LEU A 485 -6.90 2.66 6.83
N MET A 486 -7.92 1.84 6.57
CA MET A 486 -8.41 1.59 5.20
C MET A 486 -8.99 2.85 4.56
N GLY A 487 -9.67 3.70 5.33
CA GLY A 487 -10.20 4.97 4.87
C GLY A 487 -9.09 5.95 4.47
N GLN A 488 -8.00 5.96 5.23
CA GLN A 488 -6.80 6.73 4.96
C GLN A 488 -6.17 6.27 3.64
N LEU A 489 -5.98 4.95 3.46
CA LEU A 489 -5.43 4.40 2.23
C LEU A 489 -6.24 4.81 1.00
N LEU A 490 -7.58 4.75 1.08
CA LEU A 490 -8.44 5.25 0.01
C LEU A 490 -8.27 6.75 -0.22
N GLY A 491 -8.29 7.55 0.83
CA GLY A 491 -8.18 9.00 0.72
C GLY A 491 -6.84 9.45 0.14
N ILE A 492 -5.74 8.87 0.60
CA ILE A 492 -4.39 9.15 0.10
C ILE A 492 -4.27 8.74 -1.36
N LYS A 493 -4.83 7.58 -1.75
CA LYS A 493 -4.91 7.20 -3.16
C LYS A 493 -5.60 8.27 -4.00
N LEU A 494 -6.75 8.77 -3.56
CA LEU A 494 -7.53 9.75 -4.32
C LEU A 494 -6.83 11.12 -4.40
N ALA A 495 -6.28 11.58 -3.28
CA ALA A 495 -5.67 12.89 -3.13
C ALA A 495 -4.28 12.99 -3.78
N ALA A 496 -3.49 11.93 -3.69
CA ALA A 496 -2.13 11.86 -4.22
C ALA A 496 -2.06 10.84 -5.36
N SER A 497 -1.82 9.57 -5.03
CA SER A 497 -1.78 8.47 -6.00
C SER A 497 -1.82 7.11 -5.29
N GLU A 498 -2.16 6.08 -6.05
CA GLU A 498 -2.08 4.70 -5.63
C GLU A 498 -0.65 4.28 -5.25
N PHE A 499 0.38 4.89 -5.84
CA PHE A 499 1.78 4.67 -5.44
C PHE A 499 2.02 5.05 -3.98
N VAL A 500 1.59 6.24 -3.55
CA VAL A 500 1.70 6.66 -2.15
C VAL A 500 0.87 5.73 -1.26
N GLY A 501 -0.33 5.35 -1.72
CA GLY A 501 -1.17 4.39 -1.03
C GLY A 501 -0.50 3.02 -0.81
N TYR A 502 0.20 2.47 -1.81
CA TYR A 502 0.89 1.19 -1.67
C TYR A 502 2.11 1.25 -0.75
N ILE A 503 2.82 2.37 -0.71
CA ILE A 503 3.90 2.58 0.25
C ILE A 503 3.34 2.58 1.68
N GLN A 504 2.25 3.31 1.93
CA GLN A 504 1.58 3.28 3.23
C GLN A 504 1.02 1.89 3.56
N LEU A 505 0.48 1.17 2.58
CA LEU A 505 0.03 -0.22 2.81
C LEU A 505 1.21 -1.14 3.17
N ALA A 506 2.39 -0.95 2.57
CA ALA A 506 3.57 -1.74 2.87
C ALA A 506 4.04 -1.54 4.33
N GLU A 507 3.88 -0.33 4.87
CA GLU A 507 4.13 0.00 6.28
C GLU A 507 3.02 -0.55 7.20
N LEU A 508 1.75 -0.33 6.84
CA LEU A 508 0.60 -0.74 7.66
C LEU A 508 0.40 -2.26 7.72
N LYS A 509 0.98 -3.03 6.80
CA LYS A 509 0.97 -4.51 6.88
C LYS A 509 2.10 -5.06 7.74
N ASP A 510 3.04 -4.24 8.18
CA ASP A 510 4.16 -4.67 9.01
C ASP A 510 3.76 -4.58 10.49
N VAL A 511 3.80 -5.71 11.19
CA VAL A 511 3.47 -5.77 12.63
C VAL A 511 4.48 -5.03 13.50
N ALA A 512 5.67 -4.72 12.96
CA ALA A 512 6.66 -3.88 13.64
C ALA A 512 6.28 -2.39 13.62
N SER A 513 5.36 -1.98 12.74
CA SER A 513 4.87 -0.60 12.68
C SER A 513 4.02 -0.28 13.90
N ALA A 514 4.22 0.93 14.47
CA ALA A 514 3.45 1.41 15.62
C ALA A 514 1.94 1.41 15.36
N THR A 515 1.55 1.63 14.11
CA THR A 515 0.18 1.45 13.61
C THR A 515 0.21 0.40 12.51
N HIS A 516 -0.60 -0.63 12.64
CA HIS A 516 -0.71 -1.69 11.65
C HIS A 516 -2.17 -2.14 11.48
N LEU A 517 -2.47 -2.75 10.34
CA LEU A 517 -3.74 -3.44 10.09
C LEU A 517 -3.79 -4.71 10.95
N ALA A 518 -4.93 -4.97 11.56
CA ALA A 518 -5.13 -6.14 12.41
C ALA A 518 -5.41 -7.41 11.59
N TYR A 519 -6.05 -7.30 10.42
CA TYR A 519 -6.49 -8.47 9.64
C TYR A 519 -5.79 -8.59 8.29
N ASN A 520 -5.37 -9.81 7.94
CA ASN A 520 -4.86 -10.13 6.60
C ASN A 520 -5.93 -9.90 5.52
N LYS A 521 -7.21 -10.11 5.87
CA LYS A 521 -8.33 -9.73 5.01
C LYS A 521 -8.24 -8.26 4.57
N SER A 522 -7.94 -7.34 5.50
CA SER A 522 -7.84 -5.91 5.20
C SER A 522 -6.67 -5.61 4.29
N ILE A 523 -5.52 -6.26 4.49
CA ILE A 523 -4.33 -6.13 3.62
C ILE A 523 -4.66 -6.57 2.18
N ILE A 524 -5.32 -7.71 2.01
CA ILE A 524 -5.76 -8.17 0.69
C ILE A 524 -6.80 -7.23 0.11
N MET A 525 -7.83 -6.82 0.87
CA MET A 525 -8.81 -5.84 0.40
C MET A 525 -8.17 -4.51 -0.02
N ALA A 526 -7.17 -4.02 0.72
CA ALA A 526 -6.41 -2.83 0.40
C ALA A 526 -5.66 -2.99 -0.92
N THR A 527 -5.09 -4.17 -1.18
CA THR A 527 -4.42 -4.50 -2.45
C THR A 527 -5.38 -4.34 -3.63
N TYR A 528 -6.62 -4.85 -3.54
CA TYR A 528 -7.62 -4.66 -4.61
C TYR A 528 -8.13 -3.22 -4.69
N MET A 529 -8.34 -2.57 -3.55
CA MET A 529 -8.84 -1.18 -3.47
C MET A 529 -7.85 -0.20 -4.07
N LEU A 530 -6.55 -0.39 -3.81
CA LEU A 530 -5.50 0.48 -4.31
C LEU A 530 -5.20 0.23 -5.79
N CYS A 531 -5.44 -0.98 -6.30
CA CYS A 531 -5.24 -1.35 -7.70
C CYS A 531 -6.18 -0.60 -8.66
N GLY A 532 -5.79 0.62 -9.03
CA GLY A 532 -6.42 1.44 -10.06
C GLY A 532 -5.88 2.87 -10.03
N PHE A 533 -5.73 3.50 -11.20
CA PHE A 533 -5.25 4.89 -11.33
C PHE A 533 -6.25 5.98 -10.94
N ALA A 534 -7.37 5.65 -10.29
CA ALA A 534 -8.36 6.63 -9.86
C ALA A 534 -7.79 7.61 -8.81
N ASN A 535 -7.37 8.79 -9.25
CA ASN A 535 -6.94 9.93 -8.43
C ASN A 535 -7.16 11.26 -9.18
N PHE A 536 -7.04 12.41 -8.51
CA PHE A 536 -7.27 13.71 -9.16
C PHE A 536 -6.28 14.02 -10.28
N ALA A 537 -5.02 13.59 -10.18
CA ALA A 537 -4.02 13.80 -11.21
C ALA A 537 -4.35 13.04 -12.51
N SER A 538 -4.94 11.85 -12.41
CA SER A 538 -5.36 11.03 -13.54
C SER A 538 -6.40 11.71 -14.44
N ILE A 539 -7.21 12.62 -13.89
CA ILE A 539 -8.12 13.44 -14.72
C ILE A 539 -7.31 14.27 -15.73
N GLY A 540 -6.27 14.96 -15.24
CA GLY A 540 -5.36 15.74 -16.09
C GLY A 540 -4.61 14.87 -17.09
N ILE A 541 -4.13 13.71 -16.65
CA ILE A 541 -3.43 12.73 -17.51
C ILE A 541 -4.32 12.25 -18.65
N GLN A 542 -5.59 11.92 -18.38
CA GLN A 542 -6.52 11.47 -19.43
C GLN A 542 -6.94 12.60 -20.38
N ILE A 543 -7.21 13.81 -19.87
CA ILE A 543 -7.52 14.98 -20.72
C ILE A 543 -6.34 15.30 -21.64
N GLY A 544 -5.10 15.21 -21.14
CA GLY A 544 -3.89 15.39 -21.93
C GLY A 544 -3.66 14.27 -22.93
N GLY A 545 -3.61 13.03 -22.45
CA GLY A 545 -3.31 11.84 -23.24
C GLY A 545 -4.38 11.55 -24.27
N ILE A 546 -5.61 11.26 -23.84
CA ILE A 546 -6.73 10.94 -24.75
C ILE A 546 -7.07 12.17 -25.61
N GLY A 547 -7.06 13.37 -25.03
CA GLY A 547 -7.34 14.59 -25.78
C GLY A 547 -6.29 14.95 -26.84
N SER A 548 -5.06 14.43 -26.75
CA SER A 548 -4.06 14.54 -27.83
C SER A 548 -4.36 13.59 -29.00
N LEU A 549 -4.99 12.44 -28.72
CA LEU A 549 -5.41 11.46 -29.72
C LEU A 549 -6.74 11.84 -30.39
N ALA A 550 -7.63 12.51 -29.65
CA ALA A 550 -8.91 13.01 -30.12
C ALA A 550 -9.19 14.44 -29.63
N PRO A 551 -8.60 15.47 -30.27
CA PRO A 551 -8.78 16.87 -29.91
C PRO A 551 -10.25 17.31 -29.81
N GLY A 552 -11.15 16.77 -30.65
CA GLY A 552 -12.58 17.08 -30.63
C GLY A 552 -13.30 16.64 -29.35
N GLN A 553 -12.75 15.65 -28.63
CA GLN A 553 -13.33 15.09 -27.41
C GLN A 553 -12.82 15.74 -26.13
N ARG A 554 -11.86 16.67 -26.21
CA ARG A 554 -11.22 17.29 -25.03
C ARG A 554 -12.23 17.94 -24.07
N LYS A 555 -13.30 18.54 -24.60
CA LYS A 555 -14.40 19.09 -23.79
C LYS A 555 -15.15 17.99 -23.04
N THR A 556 -15.53 16.92 -23.73
CA THR A 556 -16.19 15.74 -23.14
C THR A 556 -15.35 15.13 -22.02
N LEU A 557 -14.05 14.94 -22.26
CA LEU A 557 -13.11 14.42 -21.27
C LEU A 557 -13.08 15.29 -20.01
N SER A 558 -13.03 16.61 -20.18
CA SER A 558 -13.03 17.56 -19.06
C SER A 558 -14.34 17.52 -18.26
N GLU A 559 -15.49 17.45 -18.93
CA GLU A 559 -16.80 17.36 -18.27
C GLU A 559 -16.97 16.04 -17.49
N PHE A 560 -16.34 14.96 -17.96
CA PHE A 560 -16.42 13.65 -17.34
C PHE A 560 -15.35 13.34 -16.30
N GLY A 561 -14.30 14.15 -16.16
CA GLY A 561 -13.18 13.89 -15.24
C GLY A 561 -13.60 13.41 -13.84
N MET A 562 -14.46 14.16 -13.15
CA MET A 562 -14.94 13.79 -11.81
C MET A 562 -15.82 12.53 -11.81
N LYS A 563 -16.66 12.36 -12.84
CA LYS A 563 -17.51 11.17 -12.98
C LYS A 563 -16.67 9.92 -13.26
N ALA A 564 -15.62 10.05 -14.07
CA ALA A 564 -14.67 8.99 -14.34
C ALA A 564 -13.87 8.59 -13.09
N LEU A 565 -13.42 9.59 -12.30
CA LEU A 565 -12.74 9.36 -11.03
C LEU A 565 -13.61 8.56 -10.05
N ILE A 566 -14.86 8.98 -9.86
CA ILE A 566 -15.83 8.24 -9.02
C ILE A 566 -16.02 6.83 -9.59
N GLY A 567 -16.19 6.70 -10.90
CA GLY A 567 -16.41 5.41 -11.54
C GLY A 567 -15.26 4.43 -11.36
N GLY A 568 -14.02 4.87 -11.58
CA GLY A 568 -12.82 4.05 -11.37
C GLY A 568 -12.62 3.66 -9.91
N THR A 569 -12.87 4.59 -8.99
CA THR A 569 -12.81 4.33 -7.54
C THR A 569 -13.81 3.26 -7.14
N VAL A 570 -15.08 3.42 -7.51
CA VAL A 570 -16.14 2.46 -7.19
C VAL A 570 -15.85 1.09 -7.83
N ALA A 571 -15.31 1.04 -9.05
CA ALA A 571 -14.91 -0.23 -9.68
C ALA A 571 -13.83 -0.98 -8.88
N SER A 572 -12.79 -0.29 -8.41
CA SER A 572 -11.76 -0.90 -7.54
C SER A 572 -12.32 -1.33 -6.17
N LEU A 573 -13.21 -0.53 -5.57
CA LEU A 573 -13.89 -0.88 -4.33
C LEU A 573 -14.82 -2.10 -4.48
N MET A 574 -15.47 -2.27 -5.63
CA MET A 574 -16.26 -3.47 -5.92
C MET A 574 -15.37 -4.71 -5.94
N SER A 575 -14.22 -4.64 -6.59
CA SER A 575 -13.25 -5.76 -6.60
C SER A 575 -12.79 -6.10 -5.19
N ALA A 576 -12.47 -5.10 -4.36
CA ALA A 576 -12.09 -5.29 -2.96
C ALA A 576 -13.22 -5.88 -2.11
N THR A 577 -14.46 -5.42 -2.32
CA THR A 577 -15.65 -5.93 -1.62
C THR A 577 -15.88 -7.41 -1.94
N ILE A 578 -15.78 -7.80 -3.22
CA ILE A 578 -15.95 -9.19 -3.65
C ILE A 578 -14.82 -10.06 -3.09
N ALA A 579 -13.57 -9.60 -3.14
CA ALA A 579 -12.45 -10.32 -2.55
C ALA A 579 -12.65 -10.54 -1.05
N GLY A 580 -12.95 -9.46 -0.32
CA GLY A 580 -13.23 -9.48 1.13
C GLY A 580 -14.40 -10.38 1.52
N MET A 581 -15.44 -10.45 0.69
CA MET A 581 -16.58 -11.35 0.90
C MET A 581 -16.15 -12.83 0.84
N ILE A 582 -15.24 -13.18 -0.08
CA ILE A 582 -14.81 -14.57 -0.37
C ILE A 582 -13.76 -15.08 0.61
N ILE A 583 -12.86 -14.20 1.08
CA ILE A 583 -11.75 -14.53 2.00
C ILE A 583 -12.11 -14.37 3.48
N GLY A 584 -13.39 -14.22 3.80
CA GLY A 584 -13.93 -14.31 5.15
C GLY A 584 -13.67 -13.09 6.01
#